data_AF-A0A1P8WNN3-F1
#
_entry.id   AF-A0A1P8WNN3-F1
#
_cell.length_a   1.000
_cell.length_b   1.000
_cell.length_c   1.000
_cell.angle_alpha   90.00
_cell.angle_beta   90.00
_cell.angle_gamma   90.00
#
_symmetry.space_group_name_H-M   'P 1'
#
loop_
_entity.id
_entity.type
_entity.pdbx_description
1 polymer ?
#
loop_
_entity_poly.entity_id
_entity_poly.type
_entity_poly.pdbx_seq_one_letter_code
_entity_poly.pdbx_strand_id
1 'polypeptide(L)'
;MRHLSHSLKNTTFDNNSSPDLVTVYFGWNDHWLARGYPDNQQRPQSKMHNSSRDYLAGLRTYQFFQWGLSGVATSTRDEFRVGLNDYELNLRRMEVGCSGKGIPIWCLNAADAFEFGLPEYLRTSGEVNDPTQVELLHDSYNSVVRRVAEDTNAPCLDVAMEFAAMDKRMLFVDDHIYLFEVGREEIANRLLTLLKKHDMVPEVPPQK
;
A
#
# COMPACT_ATOMS: atom_id res chain seq x y z
N MET A 1 8.83 -6.62 17.73
CA MET A 1 8.16 -6.03 16.55
C MET A 1 8.86 -4.75 16.18
N ARG A 2 9.51 -4.68 15.01
CA ARG A 2 10.14 -3.45 14.51
C ARG A 2 9.05 -2.60 13.85
N HIS A 3 8.77 -1.42 14.41
CA HIS A 3 7.90 -0.42 13.79
C HIS A 3 8.56 0.09 12.51
N LEU A 4 8.13 -0.42 11.35
CA LEU A 4 8.44 0.20 10.06
C LEU A 4 7.50 1.38 9.85
N SER A 5 7.80 2.50 10.51
CA SER A 5 7.24 3.80 10.17
C SER A 5 7.85 4.24 8.84
N HIS A 6 7.27 3.78 7.72
CA HIS A 6 7.49 4.43 6.42
C HIS A 6 6.78 5.78 6.47
N SER A 7 7.46 6.77 7.03
CA SER A 7 7.19 8.15 6.67
C SER A 7 7.41 8.23 5.17
N LEU A 8 6.33 8.38 4.41
CA LEU A 8 6.37 8.95 3.06
C LEU A 8 6.99 10.34 3.25
N LYS A 9 8.32 10.41 3.29
CA LYS A 9 9.02 11.65 3.05
C LYS A 9 8.41 12.18 1.76
N ASN A 10 8.10 13.47 1.72
CA ASN A 10 7.92 14.16 0.45
C ASN A 10 9.22 13.97 -0.33
N THR A 11 9.37 12.83 -1.02
CA THR A 11 10.26 12.65 -2.14
C THR A 11 9.68 13.56 -3.18
N THR A 12 10.03 14.83 -3.07
CA THR A 12 10.22 15.66 -4.25
C THR A 12 11.13 14.82 -5.12
N PHE A 13 10.56 14.20 -6.15
CA PHE A 13 11.34 13.71 -7.28
C PHE A 13 12.39 14.78 -7.53
N ASP A 14 13.66 14.39 -7.55
CA ASP A 14 14.69 15.32 -7.98
C ASP A 14 14.16 15.92 -9.29
N ASN A 15 14.10 17.25 -9.40
CA ASN A 15 13.43 17.91 -10.52
C ASN A 15 14.05 17.50 -11.88
N ASN A 16 15.18 16.79 -11.85
CA ASN A 16 15.87 16.18 -12.99
C ASN A 16 15.46 14.74 -13.33
N SER A 17 14.71 14.02 -12.49
CA SER A 17 14.25 12.66 -12.82
C SER A 17 12.90 12.73 -13.55
N SER A 18 12.90 12.42 -14.84
CA SER A 18 11.69 12.27 -15.67
C SER A 18 11.54 10.79 -16.00
N PRO A 19 10.79 10.01 -15.19
CA PRO A 19 10.59 8.60 -15.48
C PRO A 19 9.79 8.43 -16.77
N ASP A 20 10.14 7.44 -17.59
CA ASP A 20 9.40 7.09 -18.80
C ASP A 20 8.07 6.38 -18.50
N LEU A 21 7.93 5.82 -17.29
CA LEU A 21 6.75 5.11 -16.81
C LEU A 21 6.68 5.15 -15.28
N VAL A 22 5.48 5.27 -14.74
CA VAL A 22 5.19 5.04 -13.32
C VAL A 22 4.26 3.84 -13.18
N THR A 23 4.66 2.85 -12.39
CA THR A 23 3.77 1.78 -11.94
C THR A 23 3.28 2.06 -10.52
N VAL A 24 1.99 1.88 -10.29
CA VAL A 24 1.32 2.12 -9.02
C VAL A 24 0.84 0.80 -8.47
N TYR A 25 1.53 0.29 -7.46
CA TYR A 25 1.17 -0.94 -6.75
C TYR A 25 1.14 -0.66 -5.24
N PHE A 26 0.00 -0.18 -4.73
CA PHE A 26 -0.18 0.10 -3.31
C PHE A 26 -1.66 -0.04 -2.88
N GLY A 27 -1.91 -0.06 -1.58
CA GLY A 27 -3.25 -0.14 -1.00
C GLY A 27 -3.46 -1.32 -0.06
N TRP A 28 -2.48 -2.24 0.04
CA TRP A 28 -2.58 -3.39 0.95
C TRP A 28 -2.84 -2.98 2.40
N ASN A 29 -2.18 -1.91 2.84
CA ASN A 29 -2.28 -1.46 4.21
C ASN A 29 -3.43 -0.48 4.45
N ASP A 30 -4.05 0.02 3.39
CA ASP A 30 -4.97 1.15 3.44
C ASP A 30 -6.34 0.73 3.99
N HIS A 31 -6.71 -0.53 3.74
CA HIS A 31 -7.96 -1.14 4.19
C HIS A 31 -7.88 -1.73 5.61
N TRP A 32 -6.73 -1.68 6.28
CA TRP A 32 -6.64 -2.03 7.70
C TRP A 32 -7.21 -0.93 8.58
N LEU A 33 -7.66 -1.30 9.77
CA LEU A 33 -8.12 -0.32 10.76
C LEU A 33 -6.98 0.56 11.25
N ALA A 34 -7.30 1.84 11.44
CA ALA A 34 -6.35 2.80 11.95
C ALA A 34 -5.99 2.51 13.41
N ARG A 35 -4.70 2.57 13.74
CA ARG A 35 -4.22 2.52 15.13
C ARG A 35 -4.31 3.90 15.75
N GLY A 36 -5.54 4.31 16.05
CA GLY A 36 -5.84 5.65 16.54
C GLY A 36 -6.54 6.47 15.46
N TYR A 37 -5.76 7.22 14.70
CA TYR A 37 -6.28 8.13 13.67
C TYR A 37 -5.99 7.60 12.26
N PRO A 38 -6.92 7.77 11.30
CA PRO A 38 -6.64 7.55 9.88
C PRO A 38 -5.41 8.31 9.41
N ASP A 39 -4.77 7.80 8.36
CA ASP A 39 -3.48 8.30 7.88
C ASP A 39 -3.57 9.79 7.45
N ASN A 40 -4.72 10.25 6.96
CA ASN A 40 -4.95 11.66 6.60
C ASN A 40 -5.12 12.61 7.81
N GLN A 41 -5.39 12.08 9.01
CA GLN A 41 -5.54 12.83 10.26
C GLN A 41 -4.27 12.79 11.12
N GLN A 42 -3.31 11.93 10.79
CA GLN A 42 -2.03 11.87 11.47
C GLN A 42 -1.29 13.19 11.29
N ARG A 43 -1.22 14.00 12.36
CA ARG A 43 -0.49 15.26 12.33
C ARG A 43 1.01 14.97 12.20
N PRO A 44 1.71 15.49 11.18
CA PRO A 44 3.16 15.41 11.15
C PRO A 44 3.68 16.08 12.43
N GLN A 45 4.49 15.35 13.22
CA GLN A 45 5.10 15.93 14.40
C GLN A 45 5.86 17.20 13.97
N SER A 46 5.39 18.35 14.41
CA SER A 46 5.94 19.63 13.96
C SER A 46 7.42 19.69 14.33
N LYS A 47 8.28 19.92 13.33
CA LYS A 47 9.74 19.97 13.48
C LYS A 47 10.22 20.97 14.55
N MET A 48 9.37 21.92 14.96
CA MET A 48 9.69 22.94 15.98
C MET A 48 9.56 22.47 17.44
N HIS A 49 9.13 21.23 17.72
CA HIS A 49 8.88 20.79 19.10
C HIS A 49 9.60 19.48 19.50
N ASN A 50 10.70 19.14 18.84
CA ASN A 50 11.38 17.84 19.01
C ASN A 50 12.62 17.87 19.91
N SER A 51 13.30 19.00 20.14
CA SER A 51 14.57 18.96 20.91
C SER A 51 14.39 18.52 22.38
N SER A 52 13.33 18.97 23.06
CA SER A 52 13.02 18.54 24.43
C SER A 52 12.27 17.21 24.51
N ARG A 53 11.46 16.89 23.50
CA ARG A 53 10.74 15.60 23.42
C ARG A 53 11.69 14.45 23.09
N ASP A 54 12.67 14.64 22.23
CA ASP A 54 13.67 13.61 21.90
C ASP A 54 14.53 13.26 23.13
N TYR A 55 14.84 14.25 23.98
CA TYR A 55 15.52 14.03 25.26
C TYR A 55 14.65 13.22 26.24
N LEU A 56 13.37 13.58 26.37
CA LEU A 56 12.44 12.88 27.25
C LEU A 56 12.04 11.49 26.70
N ALA A 57 12.02 11.31 25.38
CA ALA A 57 11.76 10.03 24.73
C ALA A 57 12.84 8.98 25.00
N GLY A 58 14.03 9.38 25.43
CA GLY A 58 15.07 8.48 25.94
C GLY A 58 14.78 7.89 27.33
N LEU A 59 13.82 8.46 28.08
CA LEU A 59 13.46 7.98 29.41
C LEU A 59 12.41 6.87 29.31
N ARG A 60 12.75 5.67 29.80
CA ARG A 60 11.84 4.51 29.81
C ARG A 60 10.52 4.77 30.54
N THR A 61 10.52 5.66 31.53
CA THR A 61 9.31 6.10 32.24
C THR A 61 8.40 6.94 31.35
N TYR A 62 8.96 7.84 30.54
CA TYR A 62 8.18 8.62 29.57
C TYR A 62 7.56 7.72 28.50
N GLN A 63 8.31 6.72 28.01
CA GLN A 63 7.79 5.71 27.08
C GLN A 63 6.66 4.88 27.72
N PHE A 64 6.79 4.52 29.00
CA PHE A 64 5.75 3.82 29.76
C PHE A 64 4.48 4.68 29.96
N PHE A 65 4.63 5.96 30.30
CA PHE A 65 3.50 6.90 30.39
C PHE A 65 2.86 7.14 29.02
N GLN A 66 3.64 7.27 27.96
CA GLN A 66 3.13 7.42 26.60
C GLN A 66 2.38 6.16 26.15
N TRP A 67 2.86 4.97 26.51
CA TRP A 67 2.15 3.70 26.30
C TRP A 67 0.85 3.63 27.11
N GLY A 68 0.88 4.01 28.39
CA GLY A 68 -0.32 4.07 29.24
C GLY A 68 -1.36 5.10 28.77
N LEU A 69 -0.93 6.24 28.23
CA LEU A 69 -1.82 7.30 27.73
C LEU A 69 -2.32 7.01 26.30
N SER A 70 -1.51 6.37 25.45
CA SER A 70 -1.93 5.96 24.11
C SER A 70 -2.94 4.80 24.14
N GLY A 71 -2.95 4.00 25.21
CA GLY A 71 -4.05 3.06 25.49
C GLY A 71 -5.40 3.72 25.83
N VAL A 72 -5.42 5.03 26.09
CA VAL A 72 -6.63 5.81 26.48
C VAL A 72 -7.13 6.71 25.34
N ALA A 73 -6.46 6.74 24.18
CA ALA A 73 -6.97 7.46 23.01
C ALA A 73 -8.21 6.72 22.44
N THR A 74 -9.38 7.19 22.85
CA THR A 74 -10.73 6.73 22.48
C THR A 74 -11.13 7.19 21.07
N SER A 75 -10.24 7.04 20.08
CA SER A 75 -10.71 6.99 18.70
C SER A 75 -11.34 5.61 18.52
N THR A 76 -12.61 5.58 18.14
CA THR A 76 -13.31 4.35 17.74
C THR A 76 -12.44 3.65 16.69
N ARG A 77 -12.01 2.41 16.97
CA ARG A 77 -11.21 1.58 16.03
C ARG A 77 -12.03 1.13 14.81
N ASP A 78 -13.00 1.92 14.41
CA ASP A 78 -13.95 1.61 13.35
C ASP A 78 -13.60 2.36 12.06
N GLU A 79 -12.55 3.20 12.08
CA GLU A 79 -12.08 3.91 10.90
C GLU A 79 -10.90 3.15 10.25
N PHE A 80 -10.97 3.00 8.93
CA PHE A 80 -9.86 2.49 8.13
C PHE A 80 -8.70 3.49 8.09
N ARG A 81 -7.49 2.98 7.86
CA ARG A 81 -6.29 3.81 7.67
C ARG A 81 -6.48 4.80 6.54
N VAL A 82 -7.05 4.36 5.44
CA VAL A 82 -7.51 5.22 4.35
C VAL A 82 -8.86 4.70 3.88
N GLY A 83 -9.94 5.44 4.11
CA GLY A 83 -11.26 5.04 3.62
C GLY A 83 -11.32 4.97 2.09
N LEU A 84 -12.25 4.18 1.54
CA LEU A 84 -12.38 3.94 0.09
C LEU A 84 -12.41 5.22 -0.76
N ASN A 85 -13.13 6.26 -0.32
CA ASN A 85 -13.21 7.53 -1.03
C ASN A 85 -11.86 8.26 -1.07
N ASP A 86 -11.12 8.25 0.04
CA ASP A 86 -9.79 8.87 0.11
C ASP A 86 -8.77 8.06 -0.70
N TYR A 87 -8.88 6.73 -0.69
CA TYR A 87 -8.06 5.84 -1.51
C TYR A 87 -8.26 6.11 -3.00
N GLU A 88 -9.51 6.21 -3.46
CA GLU A 88 -9.83 6.59 -4.83
C GLU A 88 -9.27 7.97 -5.19
N LEU A 89 -9.46 8.97 -4.32
CA LEU A 89 -8.96 10.32 -4.55
C LEU A 89 -7.42 10.35 -4.63
N ASN A 90 -6.74 9.53 -3.84
CA ASN A 90 -5.28 9.41 -3.89
C ASN A 90 -4.82 8.84 -5.23
N LEU A 91 -5.45 7.76 -5.73
CA LEU A 91 -5.13 7.20 -7.04
C LEU A 91 -5.35 8.21 -8.18
N ARG A 92 -6.48 8.92 -8.17
CA ARG A 92 -6.76 9.96 -9.17
C ARG A 92 -5.75 11.11 -9.12
N ARG A 93 -5.31 11.52 -7.93
CA ARG A 93 -4.26 12.54 -7.78
C ARG A 93 -2.93 12.09 -8.36
N MET A 94 -2.57 10.81 -8.20
CA MET A 94 -1.35 10.25 -8.80
C MET A 94 -1.43 10.28 -10.32
N GLU A 95 -2.58 9.90 -10.89
CA GLU A 95 -2.80 9.97 -12.34
C GLU A 95 -2.70 11.40 -12.87
N VAL A 96 -3.43 12.34 -12.29
CA VAL A 96 -3.36 13.76 -12.67
C VAL A 96 -1.93 14.30 -12.60
N GLY A 97 -1.18 13.91 -11.57
CA GLY A 97 0.21 14.30 -11.40
C GLY A 97 1.16 13.75 -12.46
N CYS A 98 0.90 12.54 -12.98
CA CYS A 98 1.69 11.92 -14.04
C CYS A 98 1.28 12.43 -15.43
N SER A 99 -0.03 12.45 -15.70
CA SER A 99 -0.63 12.92 -16.95
C SER A 99 -0.28 14.38 -17.26
N GLY A 100 -0.31 15.25 -16.24
CA GLY A 100 0.13 16.65 -16.38
C GLY A 100 1.60 16.84 -16.78
N LYS A 101 2.41 15.78 -16.71
CA LYS A 101 3.82 15.75 -17.12
C LYS A 101 4.07 14.89 -18.37
N GLY A 102 3.01 14.34 -18.97
CA GLY A 102 3.13 13.40 -20.09
C GLY A 102 3.78 12.06 -19.70
N ILE A 103 3.76 11.70 -18.42
CA ILE A 103 4.33 10.44 -17.92
C ILE A 103 3.19 9.40 -17.87
N PRO A 104 3.28 8.28 -18.58
CA PRO A 104 2.29 7.22 -18.50
C PRO A 104 2.29 6.61 -17.09
N ILE A 105 1.09 6.26 -16.62
CA ILE A 105 0.87 5.63 -15.31
C ILE A 105 0.13 4.32 -15.50
N TRP A 106 0.64 3.24 -14.90
CA TRP A 106 0.04 1.92 -14.94
C TRP A 106 -0.35 1.49 -13.52
N CYS A 107 -1.53 0.93 -13.37
CA CYS A 107 -2.06 0.49 -12.08
C CYS A 107 -1.90 -1.03 -11.91
N LEU A 108 -1.59 -1.44 -10.70
CA LEU A 108 -1.58 -2.83 -10.26
C LEU A 108 -2.45 -2.92 -9.02
N ASN A 109 -3.45 -3.80 -9.03
CA ASN A 109 -4.18 -4.14 -7.82
C ASN A 109 -3.45 -5.28 -7.08
N ALA A 110 -3.91 -5.64 -5.89
CA ALA A 110 -3.20 -6.59 -5.04
C ALA A 110 -3.96 -7.90 -4.87
N ALA A 111 -3.26 -9.02 -5.03
CA ALA A 111 -3.80 -10.36 -4.80
C ALA A 111 -3.62 -10.79 -3.34
N ASP A 112 -4.53 -11.63 -2.85
CA ASP A 112 -4.48 -12.29 -1.55
C ASP A 112 -4.58 -13.82 -1.67
N ALA A 113 -4.32 -14.51 -0.56
CA ALA A 113 -4.65 -15.92 -0.37
C ALA A 113 -5.53 -16.16 0.87
N PHE A 114 -6.50 -15.26 1.14
CA PHE A 114 -7.35 -15.33 2.33
C PHE A 114 -8.28 -16.55 2.36
N GLU A 115 -8.44 -17.26 1.24
CA GLU A 115 -9.05 -18.58 1.17
C GLU A 115 -8.38 -19.62 2.10
N PHE A 116 -7.11 -19.41 2.49
CA PHE A 116 -6.39 -20.24 3.46
C PHE A 116 -6.48 -19.72 4.90
N GLY A 117 -7.24 -18.65 5.12
CA GLY A 117 -7.46 -18.01 6.42
C GLY A 117 -6.70 -16.69 6.56
N LEU A 118 -7.05 -15.94 7.59
CA LEU A 118 -6.38 -14.68 7.91
C LEU A 118 -5.22 -14.89 8.88
N PRO A 119 -4.09 -14.17 8.73
CA PRO A 119 -3.02 -14.19 9.69
C PRO A 119 -3.48 -13.80 11.10
N GLU A 120 -3.08 -14.59 12.08
CA GLU A 120 -3.48 -14.38 13.48
C GLU A 120 -3.00 -13.01 14.02
N TYR A 121 -1.92 -12.45 13.46
CA TYR A 121 -1.44 -11.14 13.87
C TYR A 121 -2.41 -10.00 13.51
N LEU A 122 -3.19 -10.11 12.44
CA LEU A 122 -4.19 -9.10 12.07
C LEU A 122 -5.33 -9.06 13.09
N ARG A 123 -5.73 -10.24 13.57
CA ARG A 123 -6.78 -10.41 14.59
C ARG A 123 -6.31 -9.89 15.94
N THR A 124 -5.12 -10.32 16.36
CA THR A 124 -4.57 -9.95 17.68
C THR A 124 -4.13 -8.50 17.77
N SER A 125 -3.73 -7.88 16.66
CA SER A 125 -3.39 -6.45 16.61
C SER A 125 -4.60 -5.53 16.53
N GLY A 126 -5.79 -6.06 16.23
CA GLY A 126 -7.00 -5.27 16.01
C GLY A 126 -6.99 -4.48 14.71
N GLU A 127 -6.27 -4.97 13.68
CA GLU A 127 -6.26 -4.39 12.33
C GLU A 127 -7.52 -4.74 11.54
N VAL A 128 -8.30 -5.69 12.04
CA VAL A 128 -9.55 -6.19 11.46
C VAL A 128 -10.62 -6.29 12.54
N ASN A 129 -11.81 -5.73 12.28
CA ASN A 129 -12.97 -5.83 13.16
C ASN A 129 -13.69 -7.17 12.97
N ASP A 130 -14.00 -7.52 11.72
CA ASP A 130 -14.67 -8.75 11.34
C ASP A 130 -13.81 -9.52 10.32
N PRO A 131 -13.15 -10.61 10.73
CA PRO A 131 -12.37 -11.47 9.85
C PRO A 131 -13.15 -12.00 8.63
N THR A 132 -14.47 -12.15 8.74
CA THR A 132 -15.30 -12.68 7.64
C THR A 132 -15.51 -11.68 6.52
N GLN A 133 -15.22 -10.40 6.75
CA GLN A 133 -15.45 -9.31 5.79
C GLN A 133 -14.16 -8.85 5.10
N VAL A 134 -12.98 -9.38 5.48
CA VAL A 134 -11.70 -8.88 4.97
C VAL A 134 -11.55 -9.09 3.47
N GLU A 135 -11.94 -10.26 2.97
CA GLU A 135 -11.88 -10.56 1.52
C GLU A 135 -12.77 -9.58 0.74
N LEU A 136 -14.02 -9.39 1.17
CA LEU A 136 -14.95 -8.44 0.55
C LEU A 136 -14.45 -6.99 0.61
N LEU A 137 -13.84 -6.61 1.73
CA LEU A 137 -13.24 -5.30 1.90
C LEU A 137 -12.06 -5.13 0.93
N HIS A 138 -11.15 -6.10 0.88
CA HIS A 138 -10.00 -6.10 -0.03
C HIS A 138 -10.44 -6.00 -1.50
N ASP A 139 -11.44 -6.77 -1.89
CA ASP A 139 -12.06 -6.71 -3.22
C ASP A 139 -12.65 -5.34 -3.54
N SER A 140 -13.18 -4.64 -2.54
CA SER A 140 -13.70 -3.29 -2.72
C SER A 140 -12.57 -2.31 -3.07
N TYR A 141 -11.39 -2.42 -2.45
CA TYR A 141 -10.22 -1.60 -2.80
C TYR A 141 -9.66 -1.97 -4.18
N ASN A 142 -9.55 -3.27 -4.49
CA ASN A 142 -9.15 -3.73 -5.83
C ASN A 142 -10.10 -3.20 -6.93
N SER A 143 -11.40 -3.13 -6.64
CA SER A 143 -12.40 -2.57 -7.56
C SER A 143 -12.23 -1.06 -7.76
N VAL A 144 -11.77 -0.30 -6.75
CA VAL A 144 -11.39 1.10 -6.92
C VAL A 144 -10.22 1.24 -7.90
N VAL A 145 -9.18 0.41 -7.76
CA VAL A 145 -8.01 0.43 -8.68
C VAL A 145 -8.46 0.20 -10.13
N ARG A 146 -9.27 -0.84 -10.36
CA ARG A 146 -9.82 -1.16 -11.70
C ARG A 146 -10.60 0.02 -12.27
N ARG A 147 -11.54 0.58 -11.49
CA ARG A 147 -12.37 1.71 -11.91
C ARG A 147 -11.54 2.95 -12.24
N VAL A 148 -10.59 3.33 -11.38
CA VAL A 148 -9.74 4.51 -11.64
C VAL A 148 -8.89 4.31 -12.89
N ALA A 149 -8.36 3.11 -13.10
CA ALA A 149 -7.59 2.82 -14.31
C ALA A 149 -8.47 2.86 -15.57
N GLU A 150 -9.68 2.30 -15.52
CA GLU A 150 -10.66 2.37 -16.61
C GLU A 150 -11.07 3.83 -16.93
N ASP A 151 -11.46 4.60 -15.91
CA ASP A 151 -11.89 6.00 -16.05
C ASP A 151 -10.80 6.90 -16.64
N THR A 152 -9.54 6.59 -16.38
CA THR A 152 -8.38 7.37 -16.85
C THR A 152 -7.71 6.76 -18.09
N ASN A 153 -8.26 5.65 -18.60
CA ASN A 153 -7.69 4.86 -19.69
C ASN A 153 -6.21 4.46 -19.42
N ALA A 154 -5.85 4.29 -18.15
CA ALA A 154 -4.56 3.79 -17.72
C ALA A 154 -4.53 2.25 -17.79
N PRO A 155 -3.45 1.64 -18.29
CA PRO A 155 -3.30 0.19 -18.21
C PRO A 155 -3.37 -0.33 -16.77
N CYS A 156 -4.15 -1.39 -16.55
CA CYS A 156 -4.29 -2.05 -15.26
C CYS A 156 -3.87 -3.51 -15.36
N LEU A 157 -2.88 -3.93 -14.56
CA LEU A 157 -2.61 -5.35 -14.32
C LEU A 157 -3.43 -5.81 -13.11
N ASP A 158 -4.44 -6.61 -13.37
CA ASP A 158 -5.29 -7.21 -12.34
C ASP A 158 -4.61 -8.45 -11.74
N VAL A 159 -3.65 -8.21 -10.84
CA VAL A 159 -2.88 -9.27 -10.17
C VAL A 159 -3.82 -10.23 -9.43
N ALA A 160 -4.88 -9.71 -8.79
CA ALA A 160 -5.87 -10.53 -8.09
C ALA A 160 -6.54 -11.55 -9.03
N MET A 161 -6.98 -11.10 -10.20
CA MET A 161 -7.58 -11.98 -11.21
C MET A 161 -6.58 -12.97 -11.81
N GLU A 162 -5.35 -12.52 -12.10
CA GLU A 162 -4.29 -13.39 -12.62
C GLU A 162 -3.96 -14.53 -11.64
N PHE A 163 -3.91 -14.22 -10.35
CA PHE A 163 -3.57 -15.21 -9.31
C PHE A 163 -4.73 -16.12 -8.93
N ALA A 164 -5.98 -15.71 -9.16
CA ALA A 164 -7.15 -16.55 -8.90
C ALA A 164 -7.15 -17.87 -9.69
N ALA A 165 -6.45 -17.92 -10.83
CA ALA A 165 -6.32 -19.12 -11.65
C ALA A 165 -5.09 -19.99 -11.32
N MET A 166 -4.29 -19.59 -10.34
CA MET A 166 -3.00 -20.22 -9.99
C MET A 166 -3.06 -20.92 -8.63
N ASP A 167 -2.10 -21.81 -8.35
CA ASP A 167 -1.95 -22.37 -7.01
C ASP A 167 -1.34 -21.34 -6.06
N LYS A 168 -2.20 -20.62 -5.32
CA LYS A 168 -1.80 -19.57 -4.37
C LYS A 168 -0.82 -20.07 -3.29
N ARG A 169 -0.76 -21.37 -2.99
CA ARG A 169 0.21 -21.94 -2.02
C ARG A 169 1.66 -21.81 -2.50
N MET A 170 1.87 -21.70 -3.81
CA MET A 170 3.20 -21.45 -4.37
C MET A 170 3.53 -19.95 -4.48
N LEU A 171 2.51 -19.10 -4.46
CA LEU A 171 2.65 -17.67 -4.71
C LEU A 171 2.81 -16.86 -3.43
N PHE A 172 2.15 -17.27 -2.34
CA PHE A 172 2.10 -16.55 -1.08
C PHE A 172 2.83 -17.28 0.03
N VAL A 173 3.51 -16.52 0.89
CA VAL A 173 4.02 -17.04 2.16
C VAL A 173 2.85 -17.40 3.09
N ASP A 174 3.14 -18.10 4.20
CA ASP A 174 2.14 -18.58 5.17
C ASP A 174 1.25 -17.49 5.81
N ASP A 175 1.55 -16.21 5.57
CA ASP A 175 0.71 -15.11 6.01
C ASP A 175 -0.29 -14.64 4.94
N HIS A 176 -0.34 -15.31 3.79
CA HIS A 176 -1.36 -15.12 2.76
C HIS A 176 -1.45 -13.70 2.19
N ILE A 177 -0.46 -12.86 2.52
CA ILE A 177 -0.35 -11.44 2.18
C ILE A 177 0.92 -11.25 1.34
N TYR A 178 2.08 -11.68 1.85
CA TYR A 178 3.33 -11.49 1.15
C TYR A 178 3.56 -12.60 0.13
N LEU A 179 4.24 -12.24 -0.95
CA LEU A 179 4.58 -13.16 -2.02
C LEU A 179 5.91 -13.86 -1.78
N PHE A 180 5.97 -15.14 -2.15
CA PHE A 180 7.22 -15.83 -2.40
C PHE A 180 7.95 -15.23 -3.61
N GLU A 181 9.16 -15.71 -3.89
CA GLU A 181 9.89 -15.37 -5.12
C GLU A 181 9.07 -15.69 -6.38
N VAL A 182 8.47 -16.88 -6.46
CA VAL A 182 7.63 -17.30 -7.58
C VAL A 182 6.48 -16.32 -7.83
N GLY A 183 5.76 -15.89 -6.79
CA GLY A 183 4.69 -14.89 -6.93
C GLY A 183 5.19 -13.54 -7.45
N ARG A 184 6.38 -13.09 -7.01
CA ARG A 184 6.98 -11.85 -7.51
C ARG A 184 7.43 -11.98 -8.97
N GLU A 185 7.99 -13.12 -9.35
CA GLU A 185 8.38 -13.41 -10.73
C GLU A 185 7.17 -13.43 -11.67
N GLU A 186 6.03 -14.01 -11.25
CA GLU A 186 4.80 -13.98 -12.04
C GLU A 186 4.33 -12.55 -12.29
N ILE A 187 4.30 -11.68 -11.28
CA ILE A 187 3.96 -10.26 -11.47
C ILE A 187 4.94 -9.60 -12.44
N ALA A 188 6.25 -9.83 -12.28
CA ALA A 188 7.27 -9.26 -13.15
C ALA A 188 7.11 -9.72 -14.62
N ASN A 189 6.82 -11.00 -14.85
CA ASN A 189 6.59 -11.57 -16.18
C ASN A 189 5.34 -10.98 -16.85
N ARG A 190 4.27 -10.77 -16.09
CA ARG A 190 3.04 -10.12 -16.58
C ARG A 190 3.27 -8.65 -16.89
N LEU A 191 4.00 -7.94 -16.03
CA LEU A 191 4.38 -6.55 -16.29
C LEU A 191 5.26 -6.44 -17.54
N LEU A 192 6.24 -7.33 -17.72
CA LEU A 192 7.07 -7.37 -18.93
C LEU A 192 6.24 -7.65 -20.19
N THR A 193 5.23 -8.52 -20.10
CA THR A 193 4.31 -8.80 -21.21
C THR A 193 3.50 -7.56 -21.58
N LEU A 194 3.01 -6.82 -20.59
CA LEU A 194 2.33 -5.54 -20.81
C LEU A 194 3.29 -4.51 -21.44
N LEU A 195 4.52 -4.38 -20.94
CA LEU A 195 5.54 -3.49 -21.52
C LEU A 195 5.78 -3.80 -22.99
N LYS A 196 5.90 -5.07 -23.36
CA LYS A 196 6.02 -5.52 -24.76
C LYS A 196 4.80 -5.15 -25.60
N LYS A 197 3.59 -5.35 -25.06
CA LYS A 197 2.33 -5.04 -25.76
C LYS A 197 2.17 -3.55 -26.07
N HIS A 198 2.76 -2.69 -25.24
CA HIS A 198 2.69 -1.23 -25.37
C HIS A 198 3.97 -0.61 -25.97
N ASP A 199 4.88 -1.41 -26.51
CA ASP A 199 6.17 -0.95 -27.05
C ASP A 199 7.02 -0.11 -26.06
N MET A 200 6.90 -0.42 -24.76
CA MET A 200 7.58 0.27 -23.66
C MET A 200 8.75 -0.53 -23.06
N VAL A 201 9.26 -1.54 -23.79
CA VAL A 201 10.39 -2.33 -23.29
C VAL A 201 11.65 -1.46 -23.34
N PRO A 202 12.34 -1.23 -22.21
CA PRO A 202 13.60 -0.50 -22.23
C PRO A 202 14.62 -1.24 -23.09
N GLU A 203 15.36 -0.52 -23.93
CA GLU A 203 16.52 -1.08 -24.58
C GLU A 203 17.51 -1.54 -23.51
N VAL A 204 17.72 -2.84 -23.39
CA VAL A 204 18.76 -3.37 -22.51
C VAL A 204 20.09 -3.05 -23.19
N PRO A 205 20.94 -2.18 -22.60
CA PRO A 205 22.25 -1.93 -23.19
C PRO A 205 23.02 -3.26 -23.22
N PRO A 206 23.79 -3.53 -24.28
CA PRO A 206 24.59 -4.74 -24.37
C PRO A 206 25.48 -4.85 -23.12
N GLN A 207 25.40 -5.99 -22.43
CA GLN A 207 26.29 -6.28 -21.31
C GLN A 207 27.72 -6.25 -21.82
N LYS A 208 28.54 -5.36 -21.25
CA LYS A 208 29.97 -5.25 -21.53
C LYS A 208 30.77 -6.27 -20.75
#